data_AF-A0A9E3ST02-F1
#
_entry.id   AF-A0A9E3ST02-F1
#
_cell.length_a   1.000
_cell.length_b   1.000
_cell.length_c   1.000
_cell.angle_alpha   90.00
_cell.angle_beta   90.00
_cell.angle_gamma   90.00
#
_symmetry.space_group_name_H-M   'P 1'
#
loop_
_entity.id
_entity.type
_entity.pdbx_description
1 polymer ?
#
loop_
_entity_poly.entity_id
_entity_poly.type
_entity_poly.pdbx_seq_one_letter_code
_entity_poly.pdbx_strand_id
1 'polypeptide(L)'
;MNTFTSRDYELNQEYRNRQMAAAEPHTMRPEPKRPAQPRPAFSHRAIVIAAFLILAAVLLVASPRAEAQDRMNRADAGASVGSPVELALILGDYYYDHGQYDQAVAEFSKAVELMPERLFELMPAQSVVYWHLGEAQEQAGQSAEALISYQRYLQLAGAGATDYAVRYVQTFAQSLDV
;
A
#
# COMPACT_ATOMS: atom_id res chain seq x y z
N MET A 1 72.34 55.61 -2.52
CA MET A 1 72.02 56.85 -1.77
C MET A 1 70.65 57.30 -2.26
N ASN A 2 69.56 56.82 -1.65
CA ASN A 2 68.21 57.19 -2.08
C ASN A 2 67.74 58.41 -1.28
N THR A 3 67.61 59.56 -1.94
CA THR A 3 67.04 60.77 -1.36
C THR A 3 65.51 60.69 -1.45
N PHE A 4 64.88 60.14 -0.42
CA PHE A 4 63.44 60.33 -0.19
C PHE A 4 63.23 61.77 0.29
N THR A 5 62.55 62.58 -0.52
CA THR A 5 62.34 64.01 -0.28
C THR A 5 61.24 64.25 0.75
N SER A 6 61.43 65.26 1.62
CA SER A 6 60.49 65.71 2.68
C SER A 6 59.04 65.91 2.23
N ARG A 7 58.83 66.17 0.94
CA ARG A 7 57.53 66.41 0.30
C ARG A 7 56.60 65.20 0.31
N ASP A 8 57.16 63.99 0.26
CA ASP A 8 56.38 62.75 0.23
C ASP A 8 55.81 62.39 1.60
N TYR A 9 56.49 62.81 2.69
CA TYR A 9 55.99 62.64 4.05
C TYR A 9 54.82 63.58 4.37
N GLU A 10 54.89 64.83 3.91
CA GLU A 10 53.82 65.82 4.13
C GLU A 10 52.55 65.46 3.36
N LEU A 11 52.67 64.99 2.12
CA LEU A 11 51.52 64.57 1.32
C LEU A 11 50.76 63.40 1.97
N ASN A 12 51.51 62.47 2.58
CA ASN A 12 50.93 61.31 3.24
C ASN A 12 50.21 61.68 4.54
N GLN A 13 50.73 62.67 5.28
CA GLN A 13 50.09 63.20 6.48
C GLN A 13 48.80 63.98 6.13
N GLU A 14 48.82 64.78 5.08
CA GLU A 14 47.62 65.52 4.65
C GLU A 14 46.52 64.57 4.17
N TYR A 15 46.88 63.52 3.43
CA TYR A 15 45.93 62.49 3.01
C TYR A 15 45.31 61.76 4.22
N ARG A 16 46.14 61.44 5.21
CA ARG A 16 45.68 60.80 6.46
C ARG A 16 44.76 61.71 7.27
N ASN A 17 45.08 63.00 7.35
CA ASN A 17 44.28 63.97 8.09
C ASN A 17 42.93 64.24 7.41
N ARG A 18 42.88 64.26 6.07
CA ARG A 18 41.62 64.33 5.32
C ARG A 18 40.74 63.09 5.53
N GLN A 19 41.33 61.88 5.59
CA GLN A 19 40.56 60.67 5.86
C GLN A 19 39.98 60.62 7.27
N MET A 20 40.72 61.11 8.28
CA MET A 20 40.23 61.16 9.65
C MET A 20 39.19 62.26 9.87
N ALA A 21 39.31 63.39 9.17
CA ALA A 21 38.33 64.48 9.25
C ALA A 21 37.00 64.17 8.53
N ALA A 22 37.03 63.28 7.52
CA ALA A 22 35.84 62.84 6.78
C ALA A 22 35.14 61.62 7.42
N ALA A 23 35.70 61.03 8.47
CA ALA A 23 35.05 59.99 9.24
C ALA A 23 34.00 60.62 10.18
N GLU A 24 32.82 60.88 9.66
CA GLU A 24 31.65 61.15 10.49
C GLU A 24 31.52 60.06 11.56
N PRO A 25 31.19 60.37 12.83
CA PRO A 25 31.02 59.35 13.86
C PRO A 25 29.99 58.33 13.35
N HIS A 26 30.45 57.10 13.12
CA HIS A 26 29.63 56.01 12.61
C HIS A 26 28.48 55.74 13.58
N THR A 27 27.34 56.40 13.36
CA THR A 27 26.09 55.94 13.92
C THR A 27 25.78 54.63 13.22
N MET A 28 25.78 53.52 13.97
CA MET A 28 25.37 52.22 13.44
C MET A 28 23.94 52.37 12.90
N ARG A 29 23.79 52.48 11.58
CA ARG A 29 22.49 52.25 10.95
C ARG A 29 22.11 50.80 11.23
N PRO A 30 20.91 50.52 11.77
CA PRO A 30 20.48 49.14 11.97
C PRO A 30 20.49 48.42 10.62
N GLU A 31 21.13 47.25 10.56
CA GLU A 31 21.12 46.43 9.35
C GLU A 31 19.67 46.14 8.93
N PRO A 32 19.33 46.28 7.64
CA PRO A 32 18.01 45.87 7.16
C PRO A 32 17.84 44.36 7.38
N LYS A 33 16.74 43.98 8.03
CA LYS A 33 16.39 42.56 8.25
C LYS A 33 16.43 41.83 6.91
N ARG A 34 17.22 40.75 6.81
CA ARG A 34 17.25 39.90 5.61
C ARG A 34 15.83 39.42 5.29
N PRO A 35 15.41 39.45 4.01
CA PRO A 35 14.12 38.88 3.62
C PRO A 35 14.10 37.40 3.99
N ALA A 36 13.00 36.97 4.60
CA ALA A 36 12.81 35.57 4.98
C ALA A 36 12.91 34.68 3.73
N GLN A 37 13.81 33.70 3.75
CA GLN A 37 13.87 32.72 2.67
C GLN A 37 12.59 31.88 2.68
N PRO A 38 11.97 31.60 1.52
CA PRO A 38 10.79 30.75 1.46
C PRO A 38 11.16 29.36 1.97
N ARG A 39 10.46 28.90 3.02
CA ARG A 39 10.61 27.53 3.49
C ARG A 39 10.06 26.60 2.40
N PRO A 40 10.75 25.50 2.06
CA PRO A 40 10.20 24.51 1.13
C PRO A 40 8.82 24.05 1.63
N ALA A 41 7.85 23.94 0.72
CA ALA A 41 6.44 23.71 1.05
C ALA A 41 6.17 22.34 1.71
N PHE A 42 7.10 21.39 1.61
CA PHE A 42 6.96 20.05 2.17
C PHE A 42 8.20 19.65 2.98
N SER A 43 7.95 19.06 4.15
CA SER A 43 9.02 18.50 4.99
C SER A 43 9.61 17.25 4.36
N HIS A 44 10.89 16.96 4.63
CA HIS A 44 11.54 15.72 4.18
C HIS A 44 10.74 14.46 4.55
N ARG A 45 10.11 14.47 5.73
CA ARG A 45 9.23 13.37 6.19
C ARG A 45 8.03 13.17 5.27
N ALA A 46 7.42 14.25 4.79
CA ALA A 46 6.30 14.18 3.86
C ALA A 46 6.71 13.58 2.51
N ILE A 47 7.91 13.89 2.01
CA ILE A 47 8.44 13.32 0.76
C ILE A 47 8.67 11.81 0.90
N VAL A 48 9.24 11.38 2.02
CA VAL A 48 9.50 9.96 2.29
C VAL A 48 8.18 9.19 2.37
N ILE A 49 7.20 9.70 3.12
CA ILE A 49 5.86 9.08 3.22
C ILE A 49 5.21 8.98 1.83
N ALA A 50 5.24 10.06 1.05
CA ALA A 50 4.68 10.04 -0.31
C ALA A 50 5.39 9.00 -1.20
N ALA A 51 6.72 8.86 -1.11
CA ALA A 51 7.46 7.86 -1.87
C ALA A 51 7.09 6.43 -1.49
N PHE A 52 6.91 6.14 -0.19
CA PHE A 52 6.43 4.84 0.28
C PHE A 52 5.00 4.54 -0.19
N LEU A 53 4.10 5.53 -0.16
CA LEU A 53 2.73 5.37 -0.64
C LEU A 53 2.67 5.11 -2.15
N ILE A 54 3.49 5.82 -2.93
CA ILE A 54 3.58 5.61 -4.38
C ILE A 54 4.17 4.23 -4.67
N LEU A 55 5.23 3.82 -3.98
CA LEU A 55 5.83 2.49 -4.15
C LEU A 55 4.83 1.37 -3.80
N ALA A 56 4.11 1.50 -2.69
CA ALA A 56 3.06 0.57 -2.31
C ALA A 56 1.96 0.49 -3.37
N ALA A 57 1.51 1.63 -3.89
CA ALA A 57 0.53 1.68 -4.97
C ALA A 57 1.06 1.03 -6.26
N VAL A 58 2.33 1.26 -6.63
CA VAL A 58 2.97 0.64 -7.79
C VAL A 58 3.11 -0.86 -7.61
N LEU A 59 3.50 -1.35 -6.43
CA LEU A 59 3.58 -2.79 -6.14
C LEU A 59 2.20 -3.45 -6.15
N LEU A 60 1.17 -2.75 -5.66
CA LEU A 60 -0.22 -3.20 -5.72
C LEU A 60 -0.71 -3.36 -7.16
N VAL A 61 -0.32 -2.45 -8.06
CA VAL A 61 -0.71 -2.46 -9.48
C VAL A 61 0.16 -3.40 -10.32
N ALA A 62 1.46 -3.50 -10.03
CA ALA A 62 2.42 -4.34 -10.74
C ALA A 62 2.46 -5.79 -10.21
N SER A 63 1.56 -6.15 -9.30
CA SER A 63 1.38 -7.53 -8.87
C SER A 63 1.02 -8.41 -10.09
N PRO A 64 1.44 -9.69 -10.14
CA PRO A 64 1.16 -10.61 -11.26
C PRO A 64 -0.35 -10.86 -11.54
N ARG A 65 -1.23 -10.24 -10.74
CA ARG A 65 -2.69 -10.22 -10.77
C ARG A 65 -3.31 -10.05 -12.16
N ALA A 66 -2.78 -9.16 -12.99
CA ALA A 66 -3.36 -8.89 -14.31
C ALA A 66 -2.89 -9.91 -15.38
N GLU A 67 -1.65 -10.38 -15.28
CA GLU A 67 -1.06 -11.28 -16.28
C GLU A 67 -1.53 -12.72 -16.11
N ALA A 68 -1.66 -13.22 -14.87
CA ALA A 68 -2.20 -14.56 -14.63
C ALA A 68 -3.65 -14.66 -15.10
N GLN A 69 -4.46 -13.65 -14.76
CA GLN A 69 -5.86 -13.54 -15.16
C GLN A 69 -6.03 -13.50 -16.68
N ASP A 70 -5.26 -12.63 -17.36
CA ASP A 70 -5.32 -12.48 -18.81
C ASP A 70 -4.80 -13.72 -19.53
N ARG A 71 -3.76 -14.41 -19.00
CA ARG A 71 -3.27 -15.67 -19.57
C ARG A 71 -4.26 -16.81 -19.40
N MET A 72 -4.97 -16.91 -18.27
CA MET A 72 -6.02 -17.91 -18.07
C MET A 72 -7.22 -17.63 -18.99
N ASN A 73 -7.71 -16.38 -19.00
CA ASN A 73 -8.81 -15.95 -19.88
C ASN A 73 -8.51 -16.17 -21.37
N ARG A 74 -7.24 -16.01 -21.78
CA ARG A 74 -6.80 -16.26 -23.17
C ARG A 74 -6.52 -17.72 -23.48
N ALA A 75 -6.08 -18.52 -22.51
CA ALA A 75 -5.89 -19.95 -22.68
C ALA A 75 -7.23 -20.67 -22.94
N ASP A 76 -8.32 -20.18 -22.32
CA ASP A 76 -9.65 -20.77 -22.40
C ASP A 76 -10.56 -20.17 -23.47
N ALA A 77 -10.15 -19.13 -24.21
CA ALA A 77 -10.95 -18.59 -25.32
C ALA A 77 -11.21 -19.62 -26.46
N GLY A 78 -10.53 -20.78 -26.43
CA GLY A 78 -10.77 -21.92 -27.31
C GLY A 78 -11.60 -23.05 -26.71
N ALA A 79 -11.87 -23.05 -25.40
CA ALA A 79 -12.63 -24.08 -24.69
C ALA A 79 -13.79 -23.39 -23.95
N SER A 80 -15.04 -23.71 -24.34
CA SER A 80 -16.30 -23.31 -23.69
C SER A 80 -16.10 -22.67 -22.31
N VAL A 81 -16.05 -21.33 -22.25
CA VAL A 81 -15.91 -20.60 -20.99
C VAL A 81 -16.99 -21.13 -20.05
N GLY A 82 -16.57 -21.78 -18.96
CA GLY A 82 -17.47 -22.21 -17.90
C GLY A 82 -18.32 -21.04 -17.41
N SER A 83 -19.38 -21.31 -16.67
CA SER A 83 -20.21 -20.20 -16.14
C SER A 83 -19.34 -19.18 -15.38
N PRO A 84 -19.71 -17.88 -15.29
CA PRO A 84 -18.90 -16.89 -14.56
C PRO A 84 -18.53 -17.29 -13.13
N VAL A 85 -19.38 -18.11 -12.50
CA VAL A 85 -19.15 -18.74 -11.20
C VAL A 85 -18.00 -19.75 -11.27
N GLU A 86 -18.06 -20.66 -12.24
CA GLU A 86 -17.04 -21.70 -12.46
C GLU A 86 -15.66 -21.11 -12.76
N LEU A 87 -15.60 -20.06 -13.58
CA LEU A 87 -14.35 -19.35 -13.84
C LEU A 87 -13.77 -18.75 -12.55
N ALA A 88 -14.61 -18.13 -11.71
CA ALA A 88 -14.16 -17.55 -10.45
C ALA A 88 -13.67 -18.64 -9.47
N LEU A 89 -14.30 -19.83 -9.44
CA LEU A 89 -13.83 -20.97 -8.65
C LEU A 89 -12.45 -21.46 -9.14
N ILE A 90 -12.30 -21.69 -10.44
CA ILE A 90 -11.04 -22.17 -11.04
C ILE A 90 -9.89 -21.20 -10.75
N LEU A 91 -10.15 -19.90 -10.86
CA LEU A 91 -9.15 -18.87 -10.56
C LEU A 91 -8.85 -18.78 -9.07
N GLY A 92 -9.86 -18.91 -8.22
CA GLY A 92 -9.70 -18.98 -6.77
C GLY A 92 -8.76 -20.14 -6.38
N ASP A 93 -9.03 -21.33 -6.90
CA ASP A 93 -8.21 -22.52 -6.69
C ASP A 93 -6.77 -22.31 -7.21
N TYR A 94 -6.63 -21.76 -8.42
CA TYR A 94 -5.33 -21.44 -8.99
C TYR A 94 -4.52 -20.51 -8.07
N TYR A 95 -5.12 -19.43 -7.59
CA TYR A 95 -4.44 -18.51 -6.69
C TYR A 95 -4.12 -19.14 -5.33
N TYR A 96 -5.03 -19.96 -4.80
CA TYR A 96 -4.83 -20.68 -3.56
C TYR A 96 -3.62 -21.63 -3.63
N ASP A 97 -3.56 -22.44 -4.69
CA ASP A 97 -2.47 -23.41 -4.92
C ASP A 97 -1.10 -22.72 -5.10
N HIS A 98 -1.08 -21.46 -5.52
CA HIS A 98 0.14 -20.67 -5.68
C HIS A 98 0.45 -19.79 -4.46
N GLY A 99 -0.26 -19.96 -3.34
CA GLY A 99 -0.06 -19.20 -2.11
C GLY A 99 -0.49 -17.73 -2.19
N GLN A 100 -1.26 -17.37 -3.21
CA GLN A 100 -1.75 -16.02 -3.46
C GLN A 100 -3.10 -15.82 -2.78
N TYR A 101 -3.13 -15.97 -1.46
CA TYR A 101 -4.37 -16.12 -0.69
C TYR A 101 -5.32 -14.92 -0.79
N ASP A 102 -4.82 -13.68 -0.78
CA ASP A 102 -5.68 -12.49 -0.97
C ASP A 102 -6.42 -12.51 -2.32
N GLN A 103 -5.79 -13.04 -3.36
CA GLN A 103 -6.39 -13.15 -4.69
C GLN A 103 -7.39 -14.32 -4.74
N ALA A 104 -7.08 -15.42 -4.07
CA ALA A 104 -8.02 -16.53 -3.90
C ALA A 104 -9.29 -16.08 -3.17
N VAL A 105 -9.15 -15.32 -2.08
CA VAL A 105 -10.27 -14.71 -1.35
C VAL A 105 -11.12 -13.85 -2.30
N ALA A 106 -10.49 -13.02 -3.14
CA ALA A 106 -11.23 -12.15 -4.06
C ALA A 106 -12.06 -12.95 -5.08
N GLU A 107 -11.49 -13.99 -5.70
CA GLU A 107 -12.20 -14.79 -6.70
C GLU A 107 -13.26 -15.70 -6.08
N PHE A 108 -13.00 -16.34 -4.93
CA PHE A 108 -14.04 -17.09 -4.21
C PHE A 108 -15.17 -16.20 -3.72
N SER A 109 -14.87 -14.98 -3.25
CA SER A 109 -15.91 -14.01 -2.86
C SER A 109 -16.81 -13.66 -4.05
N LYS A 110 -16.21 -13.44 -5.23
CA LYS A 110 -16.95 -13.20 -6.46
C LYS A 110 -17.82 -14.40 -6.86
N ALA A 111 -17.33 -15.63 -6.68
CA ALA A 111 -18.13 -16.83 -6.93
C ALA A 111 -19.38 -16.85 -6.02
N VAL A 112 -19.22 -16.54 -4.74
CA VAL A 112 -20.34 -16.41 -3.79
C VAL A 112 -21.33 -15.33 -4.22
N GLU A 113 -20.87 -14.15 -4.61
CA GLU A 113 -21.74 -13.04 -5.03
C GLU A 113 -22.59 -13.38 -6.28
N LEU A 114 -22.05 -14.23 -7.16
CA LEU A 114 -22.73 -14.66 -8.38
C LEU A 114 -23.73 -15.81 -8.14
N MET A 115 -23.65 -16.50 -7.00
CA MET A 115 -24.56 -17.57 -6.63
C MET A 115 -25.77 -17.02 -5.85
N PRO A 116 -27.01 -17.13 -6.39
CA PRO A 116 -28.19 -16.69 -5.66
C PRO A 116 -28.48 -17.64 -4.49
N GLU A 117 -28.95 -17.12 -3.35
CA GLU A 117 -29.22 -17.92 -2.13
C GLU A 117 -30.10 -19.17 -2.38
N ARG A 118 -31.13 -19.06 -3.24
CA ARG A 118 -31.99 -20.19 -3.61
C ARG A 118 -31.21 -21.36 -4.24
N LEU A 119 -30.06 -21.10 -4.86
CA LEU A 119 -29.20 -22.14 -5.42
C LEU A 119 -28.77 -23.12 -4.32
N PHE A 120 -28.43 -22.64 -3.13
CA PHE A 120 -27.98 -23.49 -2.03
C PHE A 120 -29.12 -24.33 -1.43
N GLU A 121 -30.37 -23.85 -1.49
CA GLU A 121 -31.54 -24.65 -1.12
C GLU A 121 -31.75 -25.84 -2.09
N LEU A 122 -31.54 -25.61 -3.39
CA LEU A 122 -31.72 -26.62 -4.43
C LEU A 122 -30.52 -27.56 -4.56
N MET A 123 -29.32 -27.04 -4.30
CA MET A 123 -28.05 -27.74 -4.45
C MET A 123 -27.13 -27.44 -3.26
N PRO A 124 -27.38 -28.05 -2.07
CA PRO A 124 -26.58 -27.81 -0.86
C PRO A 124 -25.09 -28.07 -1.03
N ALA A 125 -24.71 -28.94 -1.96
CA ALA A 125 -23.32 -29.21 -2.31
C ALA A 125 -22.56 -27.98 -2.84
N GLN A 126 -23.26 -27.01 -3.44
CA GLN A 126 -22.64 -25.77 -3.92
C GLN A 126 -22.15 -24.88 -2.77
N SER A 127 -22.59 -25.14 -1.52
CA SER A 127 -22.11 -24.40 -0.36
C SER A 127 -20.61 -24.58 -0.10
N VAL A 128 -19.96 -25.57 -0.73
CA VAL A 128 -18.50 -25.80 -0.65
C VAL A 128 -17.68 -24.56 -1.06
N VAL A 129 -18.24 -23.65 -1.86
CA VAL A 129 -17.59 -22.37 -2.15
C VAL A 129 -17.27 -21.55 -0.89
N TYR A 130 -18.11 -21.63 0.15
CA TYR A 130 -17.86 -20.98 1.43
C TYR A 130 -16.77 -21.68 2.24
N TRP A 131 -16.57 -22.99 2.04
CA TRP A 131 -15.43 -23.70 2.62
C TRP A 131 -14.13 -23.21 1.99
N HIS A 132 -14.05 -23.16 0.67
CA HIS A 132 -12.86 -22.65 -0.05
C HIS A 132 -12.57 -21.19 0.27
N LEU A 133 -13.60 -20.35 0.40
CA LEU A 133 -13.45 -18.99 0.87
C LEU A 133 -12.87 -18.93 2.29
N GLY A 134 -13.37 -19.77 3.20
CA GLY A 134 -12.85 -19.89 4.56
C GLY A 134 -11.39 -20.31 4.60
N GLU A 135 -11.00 -21.31 3.79
CA GLU A 135 -9.60 -21.77 3.68
C GLU A 135 -8.70 -20.64 3.17
N ALA A 136 -9.11 -19.94 2.11
CA ALA A 136 -8.35 -18.82 1.58
C ALA A 136 -8.22 -17.67 2.59
N GLN A 137 -9.29 -17.35 3.32
CA GLN A 137 -9.29 -16.30 4.35
C GLN A 137 -8.38 -16.67 5.52
N GLU A 138 -8.43 -17.92 5.98
CA GLU A 138 -7.55 -18.42 7.04
C GLU A 138 -6.08 -18.29 6.63
N GLN A 139 -5.72 -18.74 5.42
CA GLN A 139 -4.35 -18.63 4.92
C GLN A 139 -3.91 -17.17 4.70
N ALA A 140 -4.85 -16.27 4.41
CA ALA A 140 -4.62 -14.83 4.35
C ALA A 140 -4.54 -14.14 5.74
N GLY A 141 -4.74 -14.89 6.84
CA GLY A 141 -4.74 -14.35 8.20
C GLY A 141 -6.03 -13.63 8.61
N GLN A 142 -7.09 -13.77 7.84
CA GLN A 142 -8.41 -13.17 8.05
C GLN A 142 -9.28 -14.13 8.90
N SER A 143 -8.82 -14.46 10.11
CA SER A 143 -9.39 -15.57 10.88
C SER A 143 -10.85 -15.37 11.31
N ALA A 144 -11.28 -14.12 11.55
CA ALA A 144 -12.66 -13.84 11.93
C ALA A 144 -13.61 -14.06 10.74
N GLU A 145 -13.23 -13.58 9.57
CA GLU A 145 -13.94 -13.77 8.31
C GLU A 145 -13.97 -15.25 7.91
N ALA A 146 -12.84 -15.96 8.06
CA ALA A 146 -12.75 -17.39 7.81
C ALA A 146 -13.76 -18.18 8.65
N LEU A 147 -13.87 -17.88 9.94
CA LEU A 147 -14.83 -18.52 10.83
C LEU A 147 -16.28 -18.30 10.35
N ILE A 148 -16.61 -17.07 9.91
CA ILE A 148 -17.94 -16.75 9.38
C ILE A 148 -18.22 -17.57 8.11
N SER A 149 -17.27 -17.63 7.17
CA SER A 149 -17.40 -18.41 5.94
C SER A 149 -17.60 -19.90 6.22
N TYR A 150 -16.81 -20.47 7.12
CA TYR A 150 -16.95 -21.86 7.52
C TYR A 150 -18.30 -22.16 8.20
N GLN A 151 -18.78 -21.26 9.07
CA GLN A 151 -20.11 -21.39 9.68
C GLN A 151 -21.22 -21.33 8.62
N ARG A 152 -21.06 -20.48 7.61
CA ARG A 152 -22.01 -20.38 6.49
C ARG A 152 -22.04 -21.68 5.68
N TYR A 153 -20.88 -22.29 5.41
CA TYR A 153 -20.80 -23.63 4.82
C TYR A 153 -21.59 -24.65 5.64
N LEU A 154 -21.35 -24.76 6.95
CA LEU A 154 -22.07 -25.72 7.80
C LEU A 154 -23.59 -25.49 7.82
N GLN A 155 -24.02 -24.23 7.84
CA GLN A 155 -25.43 -23.87 7.82
C GLN A 155 -26.12 -24.32 6.53
N LEU A 156 -25.47 -24.12 5.38
CA LEU A 156 -26.04 -24.43 4.06
C LEU A 156 -25.90 -25.93 3.71
N ALA A 157 -24.78 -26.54 4.06
CA ALA A 157 -24.58 -27.98 3.86
C ALA A 157 -25.49 -28.81 4.77
N GLY A 158 -25.82 -28.31 5.97
CA GLY A 158 -26.71 -28.99 6.92
C GLY A 158 -26.25 -30.41 7.20
N ALA A 159 -27.13 -31.39 7.00
CA ALA A 159 -26.82 -32.81 7.17
C ALA A 159 -25.78 -33.35 6.15
N GLY A 160 -25.50 -32.62 5.08
CA GLY A 160 -24.46 -32.95 4.11
C GLY A 160 -23.05 -32.54 4.57
N ALA A 161 -22.91 -31.74 5.63
CA ALA A 161 -21.61 -31.40 6.18
C ALA A 161 -20.92 -32.65 6.76
N THR A 162 -19.62 -32.80 6.49
CA THR A 162 -18.83 -33.90 7.04
C THR A 162 -18.56 -33.70 8.53
N ASP A 163 -18.42 -34.79 9.28
CA ASP A 163 -18.00 -34.73 10.70
C ASP A 163 -16.65 -34.02 10.85
N TYR A 164 -15.77 -34.19 9.86
CA TYR A 164 -14.50 -33.45 9.79
C TYR A 164 -14.72 -31.94 9.79
N ALA A 165 -15.55 -31.42 8.89
CA ALA A 165 -15.80 -29.98 8.80
C ALA A 165 -16.41 -29.44 10.09
N VAL A 166 -17.38 -30.15 10.68
CA VAL A 166 -18.00 -29.74 11.95
C VAL A 166 -16.96 -29.61 13.06
N ARG A 167 -16.11 -30.63 13.24
CA ARG A 167 -15.04 -30.61 14.26
C ARG A 167 -14.00 -29.54 14.00
N TYR A 168 -13.57 -29.42 12.73
CA TYR A 168 -12.59 -28.42 12.32
C TYR A 168 -13.07 -27.02 12.72
N VAL A 169 -14.30 -26.65 12.36
CA VAL A 169 -14.84 -25.31 12.65
C VAL A 169 -15.00 -25.07 14.15
N GLN A 170 -15.37 -26.08 14.92
CA GLN A 170 -15.42 -25.97 16.39
C GLN A 170 -14.05 -25.72 17.01
N THR A 171 -13.03 -26.49 16.60
CA THR A 171 -11.66 -26.30 17.10
C THR A 171 -11.08 -24.96 16.64
N PHE A 172 -11.34 -24.59 15.39
CA PHE A 172 -10.92 -23.29 14.85
C PHE A 172 -11.54 -22.13 15.65
N ALA A 173 -12.85 -22.17 15.91
CA ALA A 173 -13.53 -21.16 16.74
C ALA A 173 -12.91 -21.06 18.14
N GLN A 174 -12.69 -22.19 18.80
CA GLN A 174 -12.07 -22.21 20.14
C GLN A 174 -10.67 -21.60 20.14
N SER A 175 -9.89 -21.79 19.07
CA SER A 175 -8.54 -21.23 18.98
C SER A 175 -8.50 -19.70 18.89
N LEU A 176 -9.61 -19.06 18.49
CA LEU A 176 -9.73 -17.61 18.38
C LEU A 176 -10.19 -16.94 19.68
N ASP A 177 -10.74 -17.71 20.63
CA ASP A 177 -11.24 -17.22 21.91
C ASP A 177 -10.17 -17.19 23.03
N VAL A 178 -8.92 -17.59 22.73
CA VAL A 178 -7.80 -17.75 23.69
C VAL A 178 -6.77 -16.63 23.52
#